data_AF-A0ABD5QL72-F1
#
_entry.id   AF-A0ABD5QL72-F1
#
_cell.length_a   1.000
_cell.length_b   1.000
_cell.length_c   1.000
_cell.angle_alpha   90.00
_cell.angle_beta   90.00
_cell.angle_gamma   90.00
#
_symmetry.space_group_name_H-M   'P 1'
#
loop_
_entity.id
_entity.type
_entity.pdbx_description
1 polymer ?
#
loop_
_entity_poly.entity_id
_entity_poly.type
_entity_poly.pdbx_seq_one_letter_code
_entity_poly.pdbx_strand_id
1 'polypeptide(L)' 'MSEDSTQNTAEASDDEFPPAKRLEAPSVRLIDAGMATITDMETLHACVAYENQHQQRLPVLKQLAWRAEELREDEDES' A
#
# COMPACT_ATOMS: atom_id res chain seq x y z
N MET A 1 -29.10 -23.22 -24.48
CA MET A 1 -28.14 -23.13 -23.36
C MET A 1 -26.99 -22.30 -23.91
N SER A 2 -27.03 -21.00 -23.65
CA SER A 2 -26.11 -20.04 -24.24
C SER A 2 -25.55 -19.17 -23.12
N GLU A 3 -24.23 -19.06 -23.13
CA GLU A 3 -23.40 -17.99 -22.56
C GLU A 3 -23.16 -18.04 -21.04
N ASP A 4 -22.21 -18.89 -20.63
CA ASP A 4 -21.38 -18.63 -19.45
C ASP A 4 -20.38 -17.52 -19.81
N SER A 5 -20.82 -16.28 -19.64
CA SER A 5 -19.93 -15.12 -19.66
C SER A 5 -19.45 -14.90 -18.22
N THR A 6 -18.46 -15.68 -17.79
CA THR A 6 -17.73 -15.40 -16.55
C THR A 6 -16.81 -14.21 -16.77
N GLN A 7 -17.40 -13.01 -16.82
CA GLN A 7 -16.72 -11.75 -16.55
C GLN A 7 -16.99 -11.41 -15.09
N ASN A 8 -16.22 -11.99 -14.18
CA ASN A 8 -16.19 -11.51 -12.79
C ASN A 8 -14.79 -11.69 -12.23
N THR A 9 -13.86 -10.85 -12.69
CA THR A 9 -12.81 -10.36 -11.81
C THR A 9 -13.05 -8.87 -11.73
N ALA A 10 -13.81 -8.49 -10.70
CA ALA A 10 -13.97 -7.12 -10.31
C ALA A 10 -12.57 -6.50 -10.28
N GLU A 11 -12.38 -5.49 -11.12
CA GLU A 11 -11.39 -4.46 -10.91
C GLU A 11 -11.69 -3.89 -9.53
N ALA A 12 -11.09 -4.48 -8.49
CA ALA A 12 -11.07 -3.94 -7.16
C ALA A 12 -10.21 -2.68 -7.29
N SER A 13 -10.89 -1.61 -7.67
CA SER A 13 -10.38 -0.25 -7.65
C SER A 13 -9.59 -0.05 -6.37
N ASP A 14 -8.34 0.36 -6.51
CA ASP A 14 -7.39 0.74 -5.45
C ASP A 14 -7.97 1.79 -4.45
N ASP A 15 -9.19 2.26 -4.70
CA ASP A 15 -10.09 3.01 -3.81
C ASP A 15 -10.60 2.24 -2.58
N GLU A 16 -10.50 0.89 -2.52
CA GLU A 16 -11.04 0.16 -1.36
C GLU A 16 -10.27 0.45 -0.05
N PHE A 17 -9.05 0.98 -0.14
CA PHE A 17 -8.34 1.50 1.04
C PHE A 17 -7.25 2.52 0.68
N PRO A 18 -7.55 3.83 0.62
CA PRO A 18 -6.61 4.83 0.11
C PRO A 18 -5.34 4.92 0.98
N PRO A 19 -4.20 5.36 0.41
CA PRO A 19 -2.90 5.42 1.10
C PRO A 19 -2.95 6.11 2.48
N ALA A 20 -3.73 7.19 2.59
CA ALA A 20 -3.93 7.90 3.85
C ALA A 20 -4.54 7.01 4.96
N LYS A 21 -5.51 6.16 4.61
CA LYS A 21 -6.20 5.27 5.55
C LYS A 21 -5.28 4.20 6.14
N ARG A 22 -4.22 3.82 5.41
CA ARG A 22 -3.20 2.86 5.86
C ARG A 22 -2.37 3.40 7.03
N LEU A 23 -2.22 4.73 7.16
CA LEU A 23 -1.36 5.38 8.15
C LEU A 23 -2.10 6.16 9.24
N GLU A 24 -3.43 6.33 9.10
CA GLU A 24 -4.32 7.05 10.04
C GLU A 24 -4.43 6.37 11.41
N ALA A 25 -4.07 5.09 11.53
CA ALA A 25 -4.24 4.35 12.77
C ALA A 25 -3.29 4.86 13.88
N PRO A 26 -3.78 5.05 15.13
CA PRO A 26 -2.92 5.38 16.26
C PRO A 26 -2.11 4.17 16.77
N SER A 27 -2.48 2.96 16.35
CA SER A 27 -1.82 1.72 16.72
C SER A 27 -0.75 1.35 15.70
N VAL A 28 0.51 1.25 16.15
CA VAL A 28 1.65 0.86 15.33
C VAL A 28 1.40 -0.47 14.60
N ARG A 29 0.77 -1.44 15.26
CA ARG A 29 0.46 -2.74 14.65
C ARG A 29 -0.47 -2.66 13.43
N LEU A 30 -1.38 -1.69 13.41
CA LEU A 30 -2.29 -1.48 12.28
C LEU A 30 -1.60 -0.73 11.14
N ILE A 31 -0.65 0.15 11.46
CA ILE A 31 0.22 0.80 10.48
C ILE A 31 1.11 -0.25 9.81
N ASP A 32 1.71 -1.16 10.59
CA ASP A 32 2.53 -2.26 10.08
C ASP A 32 1.74 -3.11 9.09
N ALA A 33 0.51 -3.50 9.47
CA ALA A 33 -0.39 -4.25 8.60
C ALA A 33 -0.74 -3.46 7.32
N GLY A 34 -1.02 -2.16 7.45
CA GLY A 34 -1.30 -1.28 6.31
C GLY A 34 -0.14 -1.19 5.32
N MET A 35 1.11 -1.08 5.81
CA MET A 35 2.28 -1.05 4.94
C MET A 35 2.58 -2.39 4.27
N ALA A 36 2.37 -3.51 4.98
CA ALA A 36 2.58 -4.85 4.41
C ALA A 36 1.64 -5.14 3.22
N THR A 37 0.49 -4.46 3.17
CA THR A 37 -0.45 -4.54 2.03
C THR A 37 -0.09 -3.64 0.85
N ILE A 38 0.96 -2.81 0.95
CA ILE A 38 1.42 -1.99 -0.17
C ILE A 38 2.19 -2.90 -1.14
N THR A 39 1.71 -2.98 -2.37
CA THR A 39 2.23 -3.88 -3.42
C THR A 39 2.90 -3.15 -4.57
N ASP A 40 2.88 -1.82 -4.57
CA ASP A 40 3.39 -1.00 -5.67
C ASP A 40 4.02 0.30 -5.16
N MET A 41 4.91 0.86 -6.00
CA MET A 41 5.66 2.07 -5.67
C MET A 41 4.79 3.35 -5.66
N GLU A 42 3.72 3.43 -6.46
CA GLU A 42 2.84 4.61 -6.52
C GLU A 42 2.12 4.82 -5.19
N THR A 43 1.50 3.75 -4.67
CA THR A 43 0.85 3.70 -3.35
C THR A 43 1.84 4.02 -2.23
N LEU A 44 3.07 3.48 -2.31
CA LEU A 44 4.11 3.75 -1.33
C LEU A 44 4.49 5.24 -1.29
N HIS A 45 4.65 5.87 -2.46
CA HIS A 45 4.94 7.30 -2.55
C HIS A 45 3.82 8.16 -1.97
N ALA A 46 2.56 7.81 -2.20
CA ALA A 46 1.42 8.51 -1.62
C ALA A 46 1.41 8.39 -0.07
N CYS A 47 1.73 7.22 0.48
CA CYS A 47 1.90 7.01 1.92
C CYS A 47 3.02 7.90 2.51
N VAL A 48 4.18 7.97 1.84
CA VAL A 48 5.31 8.83 2.27
C VAL A 48 4.93 10.31 2.26
N ALA A 49 4.26 10.77 1.19
CA ALA A 49 3.80 12.16 1.09
C ALA A 49 2.81 12.51 2.21
N TYR A 50 1.87 11.61 2.49
CA TYR A 50 0.91 11.78 3.59
C TYR A 50 1.62 11.89 4.95
N GLU A 51 2.49 10.94 5.28
CA GLU A 51 3.21 10.92 6.56
C GLU A 51 4.05 12.19 6.74
N ASN A 52 4.76 12.63 5.70
CA ASN A 52 5.59 13.83 5.71
C ASN A 52 4.81 15.13 5.93
N GLN A 53 3.55 15.19 5.50
CA GLN A 53 2.69 16.37 5.66
C GLN A 53 1.97 16.41 7.01
N HIS A 54 1.71 15.26 7.64
CA HIS A 54 0.81 15.19 8.80
C HIS A 54 1.53 14.94 10.13
N GLN A 55 2.32 13.87 10.23
CA GLN A 55 2.81 13.36 11.52
C GLN A 55 4.34 13.24 11.59
N GLN A 56 5.02 13.13 10.45
CA GLN A 56 6.49 13.02 10.32
C GLN A 56 7.13 12.00 11.27
N ARG A 57 6.48 10.85 11.47
CA ARG A 57 6.95 9.82 12.40
C ARG A 57 8.13 9.08 11.77
N LEU A 58 9.35 9.37 12.25
CA LEU A 58 10.58 8.72 11.79
C LEU A 58 10.52 7.18 11.75
N PRO A 59 9.91 6.47 12.72
CA PRO A 59 9.79 5.01 12.64
C PRO A 59 8.98 4.54 11.43
N VAL A 60 7.86 5.20 11.13
CA VAL A 60 6.99 4.86 9.98
C VAL A 60 7.72 5.13 8.67
N LEU A 61 8.41 6.27 8.57
CA LEU A 61 9.20 6.62 7.37
C LEU A 61 10.31 5.61 7.10
N LYS A 62 10.96 5.06 8.14
CA LYS A 62 11.96 3.99 7.97
C LYS A 62 11.35 2.69 7.44
N GLN A 63 10.18 2.32 7.93
CA GLN A 63 9.50 1.11 7.46
C GLN A 63 9.01 1.27 6.01
N LEU A 64 8.52 2.45 5.62
CA LEU A 64 8.20 2.75 4.22
C LEU A 64 9.46 2.67 3.33
N ALA A 65 10.62 3.10 3.83
CA ALA A 65 11.87 2.95 3.09
C ALA A 65 12.29 1.49 2.91
N TRP A 66 12.11 0.63 3.92
CA TRP A 66 12.35 -0.82 3.78
C TRP A 66 11.39 -1.47 2.78
N ARG A 67 10.10 -1.14 2.86
CA ARG A 67 9.12 -1.69 1.91
C ARG A 67 9.43 -1.28 0.46
N ALA A 68 9.96 -0.07 0.25
CA ALA A 68 10.41 0.37 -1.06
C ALA A 68 11.62 -0.42 -1.59
N GLU A 69 12.46 -0.94 -0.71
CA GLU A 69 13.58 -1.80 -1.11
C GLU A 69 13.08 -3.19 -1.53
N GLU A 70 12.20 -3.79 -0.72
CA GLU A 70 11.57 -5.07 -1.04
C GLU A 70 10.87 -5.04 -2.40
N LEU A 71 10.10 -3.98 -2.68
CA LEU A 71 9.41 -3.84 -3.98
C LEU A 71 10.39 -3.72 -5.16
N ARG A 72 11.56 -3.10 -4.97
CA ARG A 72 12.59 -3.02 -6.01
C ARG A 72 13.26 -4.37 -6.26
N GLU A 73 13.52 -5.12 -5.20
CA GLU A 73 14.08 -6.48 -5.29
C GLU A 73 13.09 -7.43 -6.01
N ASP A 74 11.80 -7.36 -5.68
CA ASP A 74 10.74 -8.15 -6.32
C ASP A 74 10.59 -7.86 -7.83
N GLU A 75 10.76 -6.59 -8.24
CA GLU A 75 10.73 -6.16 -9.65
C GLU A 75 11.94 -6.68 -10.46
N ASP A 76 13.10 -6.86 -9.82
CA ASP A 76 14.32 -7.35 -10.47
C ASP A 76 14.37 -8.90 -10.57
N GLU A 77 13.59 -9.62 -9.75
CA GLU A 77 13.52 -11.09 -9.72
C GLU A 77 12.43 -11.71 -10.62
N SER A 78 11.62 -10.91 -11.31
CA SER A 78 10.41 -11.35 -12.05
C SER A 78 10.50 -11.36 -13.59
#